data_AF-A8XP33-F1
#
_entry.id   AF-A8XP33-F1
#
_cell.length_a   1.000
_cell.length_b   1.000
_cell.length_c   1.000
_cell.angle_alpha   90.00
_cell.angle_beta   90.00
_cell.angle_gamma   90.00
#
_symmetry.space_group_name_H-M   'P 1'
#
loop_
_entity.id
_entity.type
_entity.pdbx_description
1 polymer ?
#
loop_
_entity_poly.entity_id
_entity_poly.type
_entity_poly.pdbx_seq_one_letter_code
_entity_poly.pdbx_strand_id
1 'polypeptide(L)' 'MAASIAGRPLQFCIFGDTVMGNKCRQMKRRLEMDNVTVGQLYKLLLEIPKIEIYDEMHVFDSLEEICAKIVKIGEFENIF' A
#
# COMPACT_ATOMS: atom_id res chain seq x y z
N MET A 1 -5.72 -7.81 -1.56
CA MET A 1 -6.25 -7.76 -2.94
C MET A 1 -7.23 -8.89 -3.23
N ALA A 2 -6.77 -10.16 -3.30
CA ALA A 2 -7.64 -11.29 -3.65
C ALA A 2 -8.89 -11.43 -2.77
N ALA A 3 -8.75 -11.30 -1.45
CA ALA A 3 -9.89 -11.37 -0.52
C ALA A 3 -10.94 -10.27 -0.79
N SER A 4 -10.51 -9.06 -1.15
CA SER A 4 -11.41 -7.94 -1.49
C SER A 4 -12.16 -8.19 -2.79
N ILE A 5 -11.50 -8.72 -3.83
CA ILE A 5 -12.15 -9.14 -5.08
C ILE A 5 -13.20 -10.22 -4.81
N ALA A 6 -12.89 -11.17 -3.93
CA ALA A 6 -13.81 -12.24 -3.54
C ALA A 6 -14.94 -11.78 -2.59
N GLY A 7 -14.96 -10.51 -2.16
CA GLY A 7 -15.92 -10.00 -1.18
C GLY A 7 -15.80 -10.64 0.21
N ARG A 8 -14.60 -11.07 0.60
CA ARG A 8 -14.35 -11.80 1.85
C ARG A 8 -13.47 -11.00 2.81
N PRO A 9 -13.73 -11.05 4.13
CA PRO A 9 -12.81 -10.51 5.11
C PRO A 9 -11.50 -11.29 5.10
N LEU A 10 -10.39 -10.61 5.37
CA LEU A 10 -9.06 -11.22 5.50
C LEU A 10 -8.65 -11.23 6.96
N GLN A 11 -8.40 -12.43 7.50
CA GLN A 11 -7.69 -12.62 8.76
C GLN A 11 -6.24 -13.00 8.45
N PHE A 12 -5.28 -12.30 9.08
CA PHE A 12 -3.86 -12.47 8.81
C PHE A 12 -3.12 -12.78 10.11
N CYS A 13 -2.38 -13.89 10.13
CA CYS A 13 -1.57 -14.33 11.26
C CYS A 13 -0.11 -13.99 11.00
N ILE A 14 0.53 -13.31 11.96
CA ILE A 14 1.89 -12.76 11.82
C ILE A 14 2.97 -13.66 12.43
N PHE A 15 2.59 -14.78 13.07
CA PHE A 15 3.51 -15.77 13.65
C PHE A 15 4.65 -15.20 14.52
N GLY A 16 4.39 -14.12 15.26
CA GLY A 16 5.36 -13.48 16.13
C GLY A 16 6.15 -12.33 15.50
N ASP A 17 6.05 -12.12 14.18
CA ASP A 17 6.66 -10.98 13.51
C ASP A 17 5.82 -9.71 13.68
N THR A 18 6.10 -9.00 14.76
CA THR A 18 5.39 -7.76 15.10
C THR A 18 5.71 -6.61 14.16
N VAL A 19 6.91 -6.59 13.56
CA VAL A 19 7.34 -5.48 12.69
C VAL A 19 6.56 -5.54 11.38
N MET A 20 6.60 -6.69 10.71
CA MET A 20 5.85 -6.92 9.48
C MET A 20 4.34 -6.79 9.72
N GLY A 21 3.85 -7.37 10.83
CA GLY A 21 2.44 -7.27 11.20
C GLY A 21 1.94 -5.83 11.36
N ASN A 22 2.77 -4.95 11.94
CA ASN A 22 2.44 -3.55 12.08
C ASN A 22 2.49 -2.81 10.74
N LYS A 23 3.50 -3.08 9.89
CA LYS A 23 3.59 -2.47 8.55
C LYS A 23 2.39 -2.85 7.68
N CYS A 24 1.98 -4.12 7.66
CA CYS A 24 0.75 -4.56 6.97
C CYS A 24 -0.50 -3.80 7.46
N ARG A 25 -0.63 -3.62 8.79
CA ARG A 25 -1.77 -2.93 9.39
C ARG A 25 -1.79 -1.44 9.03
N GLN A 26 -0.65 -0.77 9.07
CA GLN A 26 -0.51 0.64 8.73
C GLN A 26 -0.81 0.88 7.26
N MET A 27 -0.20 0.10 6.36
CA MET A 27 -0.43 0.19 4.92
C MET A 27 -1.90 -0.05 4.56
N LYS A 28 -2.53 -1.10 5.12
CA LYS A 28 -3.96 -1.36 4.90
C LYS A 28 -4.81 -0.14 5.27
N ARG A 29 -4.59 0.41 6.47
CA ARG A 29 -5.34 1.60 6.94
C ARG A 29 -5.11 2.80 6.02
N ARG A 30 -3.88 3.02 5.58
CA ARG A 30 -3.56 4.14 4.69
C ARG A 30 -4.29 4.03 3.36
N LEU A 31 -4.24 2.87 2.72
CA LEU A 31 -4.95 2.60 1.46
C LEU A 31 -6.47 2.75 1.61
N GLU A 32 -7.03 2.33 2.76
CA GLU A 32 -8.45 2.52 3.07
C GLU A 32 -8.81 4.00 3.25
N MET A 33 -7.99 4.78 3.96
CA MET A 33 -8.19 6.22 4.15
C MET A 33 -8.13 6.99 2.83
N ASP A 34 -7.22 6.61 1.94
CA ASP A 34 -7.02 7.24 0.65
C ASP A 34 -8.01 6.71 -0.42
N ASN A 35 -8.99 5.88 -0.03
CA ASN A 35 -9.97 5.23 -0.92
C ASN A 35 -9.33 4.50 -2.12
N VAL A 36 -8.16 3.91 -1.93
CA VAL A 36 -7.44 3.21 -2.99
C VAL A 36 -8.17 1.92 -3.34
N THR A 37 -8.64 1.83 -4.58
CA THR A 37 -9.28 0.62 -5.11
C THR A 37 -8.26 -0.49 -5.36
N VAL A 38 -8.73 -1.75 -5.42
CA VAL A 38 -7.86 -2.89 -5.76
C VAL A 38 -7.17 -2.71 -7.12
N GLY A 39 -7.86 -2.12 -8.10
CA GLY A 39 -7.30 -1.86 -9.43
C GLY A 39 -6.20 -0.79 -9.41
N GLN A 40 -6.36 0.27 -8.62
CA GLN A 40 -5.31 1.28 -8.42
C GLN A 40 -4.10 0.68 -7.70
N LEU A 41 -4.32 -0.08 -6.62
CA LEU A 41 -3.22 -0.75 -5.93
C LEU A 41 -2.45 -1.71 -6.86
N TYR A 42 -3.15 -2.44 -7.73
CA TYR A 42 -2.51 -3.29 -8.74
C TYR A 42 -1.60 -2.48 -9.68
N LYS A 43 -2.09 -1.34 -10.19
CA LYS A 43 -1.29 -0.45 -11.04
C LYS A 43 -0.06 0.09 -10.31
N LEU A 44 -0.22 0.55 -9.07
CA LEU A 44 0.90 1.03 -8.24
C LEU A 44 1.97 -0.05 -8.05
N LEU A 45 1.58 -1.29 -7.78
CA LEU A 45 2.52 -2.40 -7.63
C LEU A 45 3.31 -2.69 -8.91
N LEU A 46 2.74 -2.44 -10.09
CA LEU A 46 3.45 -2.59 -11.37
C LEU A 46 4.46 -1.46 -11.63
N GLU A 47 4.32 -0.31 -10.99
CA GLU A 47 5.23 0.84 -11.10
C GLU A 47 6.45 0.70 -10.18
N ILE A 48 6.37 -0.15 -9.15
CA ILE A 48 7.47 -0.35 -8.20
C ILE A 48 8.66 -0.99 -8.93
N PRO A 49 9.85 -0.35 -8.88
CA PRO A 49 11.02 -0.88 -9.56
C PRO A 49 11.42 -2.22 -8.95
N LYS A 50 11.80 -3.16 -9.81
CA LYS A 50 12.42 -4.40 -9.37
C LYS A 50 13.81 -4.09 -8.83
N ILE A 51 14.09 -4.59 -7.65
CA ILE A 51 15.41 -4.49 -7.03
C ILE A 51 16.13 -5.83 -7.19
N GLU A 52 17.44 -5.78 -7.42
CA GLU A 52 18.28 -6.98 -7.55
C GLU A 52 18.66 -7.56 -6.18
N ILE A 53 18.70 -6.70 -5.16
CA ILE A 53 18.98 -7.07 -3.77
C ILE A 53 17.66 -7.26 -3.06
N TYR A 54 17.52 -8.33 -2.29
CA TYR A 54 16.33 -8.55 -1.47
C TYR A 54 16.27 -7.52 -0.33
N ASP A 55 15.19 -6.74 -0.33
CA ASP A 55 14.78 -5.90 0.79
C ASP A 55 13.32 -6.21 1.10
N GLU A 56 13.09 -6.68 2.32
CA GLU A 56 11.79 -7.11 2.81
C GLU A 56 10.77 -5.95 2.86
N MET A 57 11.23 -4.71 3.06
CA MET A 57 10.36 -3.54 3.23
C MET A 57 10.16 -2.73 1.95
N HIS A 58 10.96 -2.97 0.91
CA HIS A 58 10.98 -2.20 -0.35
C HIS A 58 9.61 -1.88 -0.93
N VAL A 59 8.73 -2.88 -1.00
CA VAL A 59 7.39 -2.68 -1.59
C VAL A 59 6.55 -1.74 -0.72
N PHE A 60 6.63 -1.87 0.60
CA PHE A 60 5.90 -0.98 1.49
C PHE A 60 6.44 0.44 1.43
N ASP A 61 7.76 0.60 1.44
CA ASP A 61 8.41 1.91 1.41
C ASP A 61 8.17 2.62 0.08
N SER A 62 8.25 1.88 -1.04
CA SER A 62 7.89 2.40 -2.36
C SER A 62 6.44 2.87 -2.43
N LEU A 63 5.50 2.10 -1.86
CA LEU A 63 4.08 2.51 -1.81
C LEU A 63 3.87 3.74 -0.93
N GLU A 64 4.56 3.85 0.21
CA GLU A 64 4.49 5.03 1.08
C GLU A 64 4.97 6.30 0.36
N GLU A 65 6.08 6.21 -0.38
CA GLU A 65 6.58 7.31 -1.19
C GLU A 65 5.60 7.74 -2.28
N ILE A 66 4.98 6.78 -2.98
CA ILE A 66 4.01 7.08 -4.04
C ILE A 66 2.75 7.70 -3.45
N CYS A 67 2.20 7.14 -2.37
CA CYS A 67 1.04 7.69 -1.68
C CYS A 67 1.30 9.10 -1.13
N ALA A 68 2.51 9.38 -0.62
CA ALA A 68 2.90 10.70 -0.16
C ALA A 68 2.96 11.73 -1.31
N LYS A 69 3.36 11.31 -2.52
CA LYS A 69 3.36 12.16 -3.72
C LYS A 69 1.94 12.46 -4.21
N ILE A 70 1.03 11.48 -4.16
CA ILE A 70 -0.37 11.65 -4.58
C ILE A 70 -1.09 12.69 -3.71
N VAL A 71 -0.90 12.67 -2.38
CA VAL A 71 -1.49 13.67 -1.49
C VAL A 71 -0.97 15.07 -1.78
N LYS A 72 0.33 15.22 -2.06
CA LYS A 72 0.90 16.52 -2.43
C LYS A 72 0.25 17.07 -3.71
N ILE A 73 0.01 16.25 -4.72
CA ILE A 73 -0.59 16.71 -5.98
C ILE A 73 -2.06 17.12 -5.78
N GLY A 74 -2.84 16.34 -5.03
CA GLY A 74 -4.24 16.67 -4.73
C GLY A 74 -4.43 17.94 -3.87
N GLU A 75 -3.43 18.31 -3.06
CA GLU A 75 -3.42 19.60 -2.36
C GLU A 75 -3.14 20.79 -3.29
N PHE A 76 -2.35 20.61 -4.36
CA PHE A 76 -2.08 21.67 -5.35
C PHE A 76 -3.22 21.89 -6.35
N GLU A 77 -4.00 20.85 -6.68
CA GLU A 77 -5.16 20.99 -7.59
C GLU A 77 -6.36 21.71 -6.94
N ASN A 78 -6.39 21.87 -5.62
CA ASN A 78 -7.46 22.59 -4.90
C ASN A 78 -7.16 24.09 -4.67
N ILE A 79 -6.13 24.64 -5.30
CA ILE A 79 -5.70 26.06 -5.14
C ILE A 79 -5.87 26.87 -6.45
N PHE A 80 -6.48 26.32 -7.50
CA PHE A 80 -6.81 27.04 -8.73
C PHE A 80 -8.29 26.93 -9.09
#